data_AF-A0A556MY29-F1
#
_entry.id   AF-A0A556MY29-F1
#
_cell.length_a   1.000
_cell.length_b   1.000
_cell.length_c   1.000
_cell.angle_alpha   90.00
_cell.angle_beta   90.00
_cell.angle_gamma   90.00
#
_symmetry.space_group_name_H-M   'P 1'
#
loop_
_entity.id
_entity.type
_entity.pdbx_description
1 polymer ?
#
loop_
_entity_poly.entity_id
_entity_poly.type
_entity_poly.pdbx_seq_one_letter_code
_entity_poly.pdbx_strand_id
1 'polypeptide(L)'
;MFKFGIIPFIAFCLFISGCHKENGKREYEIQLLFDNGDILTDIGTVTEKESKVKNYYNGNAIYTTVFNDYFFLKVNGKFICSGDLIADGKHGDLYLDGAYTQKGRAYTVNDGHFELIWRDVYGEPLTNSVLTGKWTFKRK
;
A
#
# COMPACT_ATOMS: atom_id res chain seq x y z
N MET A 1 24.13 59.92 -27.00
CA MET A 1 24.73 58.63 -26.58
C MET A 1 23.81 57.98 -25.56
N PHE A 2 22.96 57.05 -25.99
CA PHE A 2 22.10 56.26 -25.11
C PHE A 2 22.94 55.19 -24.41
N LYS A 3 23.00 55.22 -23.08
CA LYS A 3 23.59 54.15 -22.27
C LYS A 3 22.50 53.14 -21.92
N PHE A 4 22.52 52.01 -22.63
CA PHE A 4 21.99 50.72 -22.21
C PHE A 4 22.43 50.43 -20.77
N GLY A 5 21.66 49.82 -19.88
CA GLY A 5 20.40 49.10 -19.98
C GLY A 5 20.29 48.35 -18.65
N ILE A 6 19.21 48.60 -17.94
CA ILE A 6 18.88 48.00 -16.65
C ILE A 6 18.62 46.50 -16.85
N ILE A 7 19.44 45.65 -16.18
CA ILE A 7 19.15 44.35 -15.51
C ILE A 7 18.39 43.26 -16.32
N PRO A 8 18.90 42.01 -16.36
CA PRO A 8 18.15 40.95 -15.70
C PRO A 8 19.03 39.93 -14.97
N PHE A 9 19.51 40.30 -13.77
CA PHE A 9 19.84 39.33 -12.71
C PHE A 9 18.57 38.68 -12.12
N ILE A 10 17.39 39.10 -12.59
CA ILE A 10 16.05 38.65 -12.17
C ILE A 10 15.62 37.35 -12.91
N ALA A 11 16.40 36.86 -13.87
CA ALA A 11 16.06 35.64 -14.60
C ALA A 11 16.41 34.33 -13.84
N PHE A 12 17.18 34.40 -12.75
CA PHE A 12 17.62 33.20 -12.02
C PHE A 12 16.62 32.73 -10.94
N CYS A 13 15.60 33.53 -10.61
CA CYS A 13 14.62 33.20 -9.57
C CYS A 13 13.45 32.32 -10.05
N LEU A 14 13.36 31.99 -11.34
CA LEU A 14 12.24 31.23 -11.91
C LEU A 14 12.47 29.71 -11.98
N PHE A 15 13.65 29.22 -11.58
CA PHE A 15 13.95 27.78 -11.49
C PHE A 15 13.77 27.20 -10.08
N ILE A 16 12.98 27.85 -9.23
CA ILE A 16 12.37 27.16 -8.09
C ILE A 16 11.23 26.34 -8.68
N SER A 17 11.57 25.24 -9.34
CA SER A 17 10.63 24.18 -9.70
C SER A 17 9.94 23.79 -8.41
N GLY A 18 8.70 24.27 -8.27
CA GLY A 18 7.90 24.08 -7.08
C GLY A 18 7.96 22.60 -6.73
N CYS A 19 8.43 22.31 -5.53
CA CYS A 19 8.32 20.98 -4.94
C CYS A 19 6.82 20.73 -4.79
N HIS A 20 6.18 20.27 -5.86
CA HIS A 20 4.76 20.00 -5.91
C HIS A 20 4.54 18.86 -4.93
N LYS A 21 4.07 19.26 -3.74
CA LYS A 21 3.66 18.33 -2.70
C LYS A 21 2.60 17.43 -3.31
N GLU A 22 3.02 16.22 -3.63
CA GLU A 22 2.18 15.25 -4.29
C GLU A 22 0.90 15.06 -3.47
N ASN A 23 -0.25 15.28 -4.11
CA ASN A 23 -1.54 15.21 -3.45
C ASN A 23 -1.79 13.78 -2.96
N GLY A 24 -2.17 13.64 -1.70
CA GLY A 24 -1.82 12.48 -0.86
C GLY A 24 -2.66 11.22 -1.03
N LYS A 25 -3.69 11.22 -1.88
CA LYS A 25 -4.55 10.05 -2.12
C LYS A 25 -4.34 9.55 -3.55
N ARG A 26 -3.82 8.35 -3.68
CA ARG A 26 -3.54 7.68 -4.95
C ARG A 26 -4.06 6.26 -4.88
N GLU A 27 -4.55 5.78 -6.01
CA GLU A 27 -5.05 4.43 -6.13
C GLU A 27 -3.89 3.43 -6.18
N TYR A 28 -4.09 2.33 -5.48
CA TYR A 28 -3.22 1.18 -5.45
C TYR A 28 -4.04 -0.04 -5.85
N GLU A 29 -3.42 -0.88 -6.65
CA GLU A 29 -3.93 -2.20 -7.00
C GLU A 29 -3.19 -3.23 -6.15
N ILE A 30 -3.94 -4.12 -5.52
CA ILE A 30 -3.44 -5.33 -4.89
C ILE A 30 -3.94 -6.53 -5.68
N GLN A 31 -3.07 -7.52 -5.91
CA GLN A 31 -3.46 -8.78 -6.54
C GLN A 31 -2.99 -9.94 -5.68
N LEU A 32 -3.87 -10.91 -5.41
CA LEU A 32 -3.55 -12.20 -4.84
C LEU A 32 -3.54 -13.23 -5.98
N LEU A 33 -2.37 -13.77 -6.28
CA LEU A 33 -2.15 -14.87 -7.23
C LEU A 33 -2.07 -16.17 -6.43
N PHE A 34 -3.13 -16.94 -6.46
CA PHE A 34 -3.24 -18.20 -5.75
C PHE A 34 -2.38 -19.29 -6.42
N ASP A 35 -1.89 -20.26 -5.64
CA ASP A 35 -1.08 -21.37 -6.17
C ASP A 35 -1.84 -22.26 -7.18
N ASN A 36 -3.17 -22.22 -7.15
CA ASN A 36 -4.03 -22.88 -8.14
C ASN A 36 -4.14 -22.10 -9.48
N GLY A 37 -3.53 -20.91 -9.57
CA GLY A 37 -3.55 -20.04 -10.75
C GLY A 37 -4.66 -18.98 -10.75
N ASP A 38 -5.58 -18.99 -9.78
CA ASP A 38 -6.61 -17.95 -9.67
C ASP A 38 -6.01 -16.60 -9.30
N ILE A 39 -6.68 -15.53 -9.71
CA ILE A 39 -6.25 -14.16 -9.41
C ILE A 39 -7.43 -13.39 -8.81
N LEU A 40 -7.22 -12.83 -7.62
CA LEU A 40 -8.12 -11.86 -7.01
C LEU A 40 -7.47 -10.47 -7.06
N THR A 41 -8.19 -9.46 -7.55
CA THR A 41 -7.70 -8.08 -7.65
C THR A 41 -8.63 -7.15 -6.90
N ASP A 42 -8.06 -6.21 -6.14
CA ASP A 42 -8.80 -5.12 -5.52
C ASP A 42 -8.05 -3.79 -5.70
N ILE A 43 -8.81 -2.68 -5.66
CA ILE A 43 -8.29 -1.33 -5.86
C ILE A 43 -8.73 -0.47 -4.68
N GLY A 44 -7.77 0.19 -4.07
CA GLY A 44 -8.02 1.06 -2.93
C GLY A 44 -7.04 2.21 -2.88
N THR A 45 -7.08 2.96 -1.79
CA THR A 45 -6.14 4.06 -1.56
C THR A 45 -5.16 3.70 -0.46
N VAL A 46 -4.00 4.36 -0.46
CA VAL A 46 -3.00 4.23 0.61
C VAL A 46 -2.79 5.58 1.25
N THR A 47 -2.80 5.60 2.58
CA THR A 47 -2.58 6.80 3.37
C THR A 47 -1.58 6.52 4.50
N GLU A 48 -0.51 7.31 4.57
CA GLU A 48 0.46 7.27 5.68
C GLU A 48 0.01 8.12 6.89
N LYS A 49 -1.06 8.89 6.71
CA LYS A 49 -1.37 10.08 7.49
C LYS A 49 -2.59 9.98 8.40
N GLU A 50 -3.23 8.82 8.52
CA GLU A 50 -4.25 8.70 9.56
C GLU A 50 -3.60 8.97 10.92
N SER A 51 -4.24 9.83 11.71
CA SER A 51 -3.81 10.16 13.08
C SER A 51 -3.60 8.89 13.91
N LYS A 52 -4.40 7.85 13.66
CA LYS A 52 -4.24 6.52 14.27
C LYS A 52 -2.90 5.87 13.91
N VAL A 53 -2.50 5.83 12.63
CA VAL A 53 -1.21 5.24 12.23
C VAL A 53 -0.03 5.92 12.90
N LYS A 54 -0.03 7.24 12.93
CA LYS A 54 1.06 8.00 13.53
C LYS A 54 1.11 7.85 15.05
N ASN A 55 -0.04 7.82 15.72
CA ASN A 55 -0.10 7.75 17.18
C ASN A 55 0.15 6.33 17.71
N TYR A 56 -0.32 5.29 17.03
CA TYR A 56 -0.21 3.90 17.48
C TYR A 56 1.06 3.19 16.96
N TYR A 57 1.50 3.50 15.74
CA TYR A 57 2.60 2.80 15.08
C TYR A 57 3.82 3.68 14.80
N ASN A 58 3.87 4.92 15.32
CA ASN A 58 4.99 5.86 15.16
C ASN A 58 5.45 6.06 13.69
N GLY A 59 4.53 5.97 12.73
CA GLY A 59 4.84 6.09 11.30
C GLY A 59 5.42 4.83 10.64
N ASN A 60 5.53 3.73 11.38
CA ASN A 60 5.97 2.42 10.90
C ASN A 60 4.84 1.59 10.28
N ALA A 61 3.74 2.22 9.84
CA ALA A 61 2.69 1.54 9.10
C ALA A 61 2.16 2.41 7.96
N ILE A 62 1.49 1.78 7.01
CA ILE A 62 0.59 2.44 6.05
C ILE A 62 -0.82 1.90 6.26
N TYR A 63 -1.81 2.78 6.11
CA TYR A 63 -3.21 2.37 6.03
C TYR A 63 -3.60 2.22 4.56
N THR A 64 -4.38 1.20 4.26
CA THR A 64 -4.96 1.03 2.94
C THR A 64 -6.41 0.60 3.01
N THR A 65 -7.19 0.97 1.99
CA THR A 65 -8.60 0.60 1.89
C THR A 65 -8.82 -0.68 1.07
N VAL A 66 -7.76 -1.35 0.62
CA VAL A 66 -7.90 -2.64 -0.08
C VAL A 66 -8.24 -3.75 0.89
N PHE A 67 -9.07 -4.69 0.44
CA PHE A 67 -9.49 -5.90 1.14
C PHE A 67 -9.90 -5.67 2.60
N ASN A 68 -10.73 -4.66 2.92
CA ASN A 68 -11.25 -4.42 4.28
C ASN A 68 -10.33 -3.57 5.20
N ASP A 69 -9.84 -2.44 4.69
CA ASP A 69 -9.26 -1.37 5.52
C ASP A 69 -8.06 -1.79 6.39
N TYR A 70 -7.05 -2.45 5.79
CA TYR A 70 -5.90 -2.97 6.50
C TYR A 70 -4.78 -1.96 6.83
N PHE A 71 -4.00 -2.29 7.86
CA PHE A 71 -2.71 -1.66 8.15
C PHE A 71 -1.55 -2.59 7.77
N PHE A 72 -0.67 -2.13 6.89
CA PHE A 72 0.61 -2.81 6.65
C PHE A 72 1.70 -2.20 7.53
N LEU A 73 2.29 -3.03 8.39
CA LEU A 73 3.45 -2.67 9.19
C LEU A 73 4.72 -2.73 8.33
N LYS A 74 5.59 -1.74 8.51
CA LYS A 74 6.93 -1.68 7.91
C LYS A 74 7.93 -2.32 8.86
N VAL A 75 8.42 -3.49 8.52
CA VAL A 75 9.39 -4.22 9.34
C VAL A 75 10.56 -4.64 8.46
N ASN A 76 11.74 -4.07 8.70
CA ASN A 76 12.99 -4.43 8.00
C ASN A 76 12.86 -4.48 6.46
N GLY A 77 12.19 -3.48 5.87
CA GLY A 77 11.98 -3.40 4.41
C GLY A 77 10.90 -4.32 3.86
N LYS A 78 10.11 -4.96 4.74
CA LYS A 78 8.92 -5.73 4.39
C LYS A 78 7.65 -5.04 4.86
N PHE A 79 6.57 -5.26 4.11
CA PHE A 79 5.23 -5.08 4.61
C PHE A 79 4.76 -6.38 5.25
N ILE A 80 4.09 -6.25 6.39
CA ILE A 80 3.44 -7.35 7.10
C ILE A 80 2.03 -6.88 7.46
N CYS A 81 1.03 -7.70 7.17
CA CYS A 81 -0.36 -7.47 7.53
C CYS A 81 -1.02 -8.78 7.92
N SER A 82 -1.85 -8.74 8.95
CA SER A 82 -2.78 -9.81 9.29
C SER A 82 -4.14 -9.19 9.60
N GLY A 83 -5.21 -9.74 9.07
CA GLY A 83 -6.53 -9.26 9.42
C GLY A 83 -7.65 -10.16 8.92
N ASP A 84 -8.84 -9.85 9.39
CA ASP A 84 -10.04 -10.60 9.08
C ASP A 84 -10.57 -10.21 7.70
N LEU A 85 -10.89 -11.21 6.90
CA LEU A 85 -11.56 -11.11 5.63
C LEU A 85 -12.97 -11.69 5.79
N ILE A 86 -13.99 -10.89 5.51
CA ILE A 86 -15.38 -11.37 5.52
C ILE A 86 -15.89 -11.37 4.09
N ALA A 87 -16.26 -12.55 3.59
CA ALA A 87 -16.85 -12.71 2.26
C ALA A 87 -17.97 -13.76 2.32
N ASP A 88 -19.14 -13.43 1.77
CA ASP A 88 -20.29 -14.35 1.67
C ASP A 88 -20.69 -15.03 3.00
N GLY A 89 -20.61 -14.30 4.11
CA GLY A 89 -20.92 -14.81 5.45
C GLY A 89 -19.88 -15.76 6.03
N LYS A 90 -18.74 -15.94 5.36
CA LYS A 90 -17.57 -16.65 5.87
C LYS A 90 -16.59 -15.65 6.47
N HIS A 91 -15.91 -16.10 7.51
CA HIS A 91 -14.81 -15.38 8.15
C HIS A 91 -13.50 -16.06 7.74
N GLY A 92 -12.50 -15.29 7.37
CA GLY A 92 -11.20 -15.80 7.01
C GLY A 92 -10.09 -14.95 7.59
N ASP A 93 -8.97 -15.57 7.93
CA ASP A 93 -7.77 -14.85 8.33
C ASP A 93 -6.88 -14.68 7.10
N LEU A 94 -6.56 -13.43 6.75
CA LEU A 94 -5.60 -13.11 5.70
C LEU A 94 -4.29 -12.67 6.34
N TYR A 95 -3.20 -13.34 5.97
CA TYR A 95 -1.84 -12.95 6.27
C TYR A 95 -1.09 -12.58 4.98
N LEU A 96 -0.36 -11.47 5.02
CA LEU A 96 0.43 -10.94 3.91
C LEU A 96 1.81 -10.54 4.43
N ASP A 97 2.86 -11.03 3.78
CA ASP A 97 4.20 -10.47 3.94
C ASP A 97 4.90 -10.28 2.59
N GLY A 98 5.73 -9.26 2.47
CA GLY A 98 6.43 -9.02 1.21
C GLY A 98 7.45 -7.91 1.30
N ALA A 99 8.59 -8.11 0.66
CA ALA A 99 9.58 -7.05 0.51
C ALA A 99 9.00 -5.92 -0.35
N TYR A 100 9.09 -4.69 0.14
CA TYR A 100 8.63 -3.52 -0.60
C TYR A 100 9.80 -2.68 -1.10
N THR A 101 9.59 -2.03 -2.24
CA THR A 101 10.42 -0.91 -2.69
C THR A 101 9.63 0.38 -2.57
N GLN A 102 10.33 1.50 -2.37
CA GLN A 102 9.73 2.82 -2.25
C GLN A 102 10.42 3.81 -3.19
N LYS A 103 9.65 4.43 -4.09
CA LYS A 103 10.10 5.53 -4.94
C LYS A 103 9.25 6.78 -4.63
N GLY A 104 9.83 7.74 -3.92
CA GLY A 104 9.07 8.86 -3.38
C GLY A 104 8.03 8.37 -2.37
N ARG A 105 6.74 8.60 -2.62
CA ARG A 105 5.62 8.08 -1.81
C ARG A 105 4.94 6.84 -2.40
N ALA A 106 5.45 6.33 -3.52
CA ALA A 106 4.92 5.14 -4.15
C ALA A 106 5.59 3.90 -3.57
N TYR A 107 4.77 2.95 -3.12
CA TYR A 107 5.20 1.64 -2.66
C TYR A 107 4.98 0.58 -3.74
N THR A 108 5.84 -0.44 -3.77
CA THR A 108 5.66 -1.58 -4.68
C THR A 108 6.11 -2.88 -4.04
N VAL A 109 5.27 -3.91 -4.12
CA VAL A 109 5.56 -5.32 -3.81
C VAL A 109 5.27 -6.11 -5.08
N ASN A 110 6.23 -6.91 -5.54
CA ASN A 110 6.09 -7.67 -6.80
C ASN A 110 5.90 -9.18 -6.59
N ASP A 111 6.28 -9.69 -5.41
CA ASP A 111 6.29 -11.13 -5.13
C ASP A 111 6.24 -11.36 -3.61
N GLY A 112 5.23 -10.78 -2.96
CA GLY A 112 4.97 -11.07 -1.55
C GLY A 112 4.32 -12.44 -1.39
N HIS A 113 4.39 -13.02 -0.20
CA HIS A 113 3.67 -14.25 0.15
C HIS A 113 2.36 -13.91 0.88
N PHE A 114 1.33 -14.70 0.64
CA PHE A 114 0.09 -14.64 1.41
C PHE A 114 -0.41 -16.02 1.81
N GLU A 115 -1.16 -16.03 2.92
CA GLU A 115 -1.92 -17.17 3.40
C GLU A 115 -3.33 -16.69 3.77
N LEU A 116 -4.35 -17.40 3.30
CA LEU A 116 -5.75 -17.15 3.62
C LEU A 116 -6.34 -18.43 4.21
N ILE A 117 -6.87 -18.34 5.43
CA ILE A 117 -7.51 -19.46 6.12
C ILE A 117 -8.99 -19.16 6.29
N TRP A 118 -9.86 -19.87 5.59
CA TRP A 118 -11.30 -19.78 5.88
C TRP A 118 -11.67 -20.54 7.14
N ARG A 119 -12.51 -19.93 7.98
CA ARG A 119 -13.01 -20.47 9.24
C ARG A 119 -14.53 -20.57 9.24
N ASP A 120 -15.04 -21.48 10.06
CA ASP A 120 -16.46 -21.55 10.38
C ASP A 120 -16.88 -20.51 11.44
N VAL A 121 -18.15 -20.53 11.82
CA VAL A 121 -18.72 -19.62 12.83
C VAL A 121 -18.17 -19.85 14.25
N TYR A 122 -17.45 -20.94 14.48
CA TYR A 122 -16.80 -21.27 15.76
C TYR A 122 -15.30 -20.96 15.75
N GLY A 123 -14.76 -20.48 14.61
CA GLY A 123 -13.35 -20.15 14.45
C GLY A 123 -12.46 -21.33 14.04
N GLU A 124 -13.04 -22.48 13.72
CA GLU A 124 -12.30 -23.65 13.27
C GLU A 124 -11.98 -23.54 11.77
N PRO A 125 -10.76 -23.87 11.31
CA PRO A 125 -10.43 -23.88 9.89
C PRO A 125 -11.34 -24.86 9.13
N LEU A 126 -11.91 -24.42 8.00
CA LEU A 126 -12.64 -25.33 7.11
C LEU A 126 -11.67 -26.38 6.50
N THR A 127 -12.15 -27.56 6.14
CA THR A 127 -11.31 -28.58 5.49
C THR A 127 -10.71 -28.04 4.18
N ASN A 128 -9.39 -28.17 3.99
CA ASN A 128 -8.64 -27.60 2.86
C ASN A 128 -8.80 -26.08 2.70
N SER A 129 -8.96 -25.35 3.81
CA SER A 129 -9.22 -23.90 3.78
C SER A 129 -8.00 -23.01 3.63
N VAL A 130 -6.80 -23.57 3.73
CA VAL A 130 -5.55 -22.82 3.62
C VAL A 130 -5.25 -22.62 2.14
N LEU A 131 -5.45 -21.39 1.70
CA LEU A 131 -5.11 -20.92 0.37
C LEU A 131 -3.84 -20.10 0.45
N THR A 132 -2.83 -20.48 -0.31
CA THR A 132 -1.54 -19.78 -0.36
C THR A 132 -1.28 -19.23 -1.74
N GLY A 133 -0.34 -18.29 -1.79
CA GLY A 133 0.21 -17.84 -3.06
C GLY A 133 1.08 -16.62 -2.93
N LYS A 134 1.10 -15.86 -4.02
CA LYS A 134 1.88 -14.64 -4.16
C LYS A 134 0.97 -13.43 -4.21
N TRP A 135 1.43 -12.28 -3.73
CA TRP A 135 0.70 -11.04 -3.90
C TRP A 135 1.57 -9.92 -4.46
N THR A 136 0.90 -9.02 -5.17
CA THR A 136 1.51 -7.80 -5.70
C THR A 136 0.76 -6.58 -5.19
N PHE A 137 1.47 -5.47 -5.09
CA PHE A 137 0.93 -4.20 -4.66
C PHE A 137 1.65 -3.09 -5.40
N LYS A 138 0.91 -2.28 -6.15
CA LYS A 138 1.50 -1.23 -6.96
C LYS A 138 0.54 -0.06 -7.08
N ARG A 139 1.12 1.12 -7.22
CA ARG A 139 0.36 2.32 -7.50
C ARG A 139 -0.09 2.32 -8.97
N LYS A 140 -1.34 2.70 -9.22
CA LYS A 140 -1.93 2.83 -10.55
C LYS A 140 -1.56 4.17 -11.21
#